data_AF-A0A4U7F6N5-F1
#
_entry.id   AF-A0A4U7F6N5-F1
#
_cell.length_a   1.000
_cell.length_b   1.000
_cell.length_c   1.000
_cell.angle_alpha   90.00
_cell.angle_beta   90.00
_cell.angle_gamma   90.00
#
_symmetry.space_group_name_H-M   'P 1'
#
loop_
_entity.id
_entity.type
_entity.pdbx_description
1 polymer ?
#
loop_
_entity_poly.entity_id
_entity_poly.type
_entity_poly.pdbx_seq_one_letter_code
_entity_poly.pdbx_strand_id
1 'polypeptide(L)'
;MHVLGREDDADRALGSAATLPTVRLGSFLARDGSAGAAVGVDADRPHAGVVFGKRGTGKSYTLGVLAEGLADASGVSPVVVDPMGVFEGLRAAGGRTVAPSIRPSAIPASAWPD
;
A
#
# COMPACT_ATOMS: atom_id res chain seq x y z
N MET A 1 -4.41 15.08 18.54
CA MET A 1 -4.03 13.93 17.69
C MET A 1 -5.32 13.36 17.10
N HIS A 2 -5.66 13.71 15.86
CA HIS A 2 -6.89 13.24 15.22
C HIS A 2 -6.54 12.01 14.38
N VAL A 3 -7.06 10.85 14.77
CA VAL A 3 -6.99 9.63 13.96
C VAL A 3 -8.20 9.67 13.03
N LEU A 4 -7.96 9.93 11.75
CA LEU A 4 -8.99 9.81 10.71
C LEU A 4 -9.23 8.31 10.45
N GLY A 5 -10.49 7.87 10.51
CA GLY A 5 -10.89 6.49 10.15
C GLY A 5 -11.57 5.64 11.23
N ARG A 6 -12.06 6.22 12.33
CA ARG A 6 -12.88 5.46 13.28
C ARG A 6 -14.36 5.82 13.10
N GLU A 7 -15.06 5.02 12.31
CA GLU A 7 -16.51 4.83 12.44
C GLU A 7 -16.73 3.42 12.99
N ASP A 8 -17.61 3.31 13.99
CA ASP A 8 -17.66 2.18 14.92
C ASP A 8 -17.95 0.83 14.26
N ASP A 9 -17.28 -0.22 14.76
CA ASP A 9 -17.44 -1.64 14.38
C ASP A 9 -18.90 -2.17 14.45
N ALA A 10 -19.84 -1.39 14.99
CA ALA A 10 -21.22 -1.79 15.25
C ALA A 10 -22.11 -1.87 13.98
N ASP A 11 -21.83 -1.08 12.93
CA ASP A 11 -22.69 -1.03 11.73
C ASP A 11 -22.35 -2.06 10.64
N ARG A 12 -21.24 -2.80 10.79
CA ARG A 12 -20.76 -3.77 9.76
C ARG A 12 -21.39 -5.16 9.87
N ALA A 13 -22.19 -5.43 10.91
CA ALA A 13 -22.75 -6.76 11.17
C ALA A 13 -23.95 -7.15 10.28
N LEU A 14 -24.47 -6.25 9.45
CA LEU A 14 -25.69 -6.49 8.64
C LEU A 14 -25.49 -6.54 7.12
N GLY A 15 -24.26 -6.41 6.62
CA GLY A 15 -23.93 -6.64 5.21
C GLY A 15 -23.38 -8.05 5.04
N SER A 16 -23.88 -8.81 4.06
CA SER A 16 -23.28 -10.05 3.52
C SER A 16 -21.76 -10.08 3.72
N ALA A 17 -21.21 -11.20 4.21
CA ALA A 17 -19.79 -11.45 4.45
C ALA A 17 -18.94 -11.32 3.17
N ALA A 18 -18.87 -10.13 2.60
CA ALA A 18 -17.94 -9.74 1.59
C ALA A 18 -16.58 -9.77 2.28
N THR A 19 -15.73 -10.69 1.84
CA THR A 19 -14.34 -10.75 2.26
C THR A 19 -13.77 -9.34 2.15
N LEU A 20 -13.40 -8.75 3.29
CA LEU A 20 -12.82 -7.41 3.33
C LEU A 20 -11.62 -7.37 2.38
N PRO A 21 -11.44 -6.29 1.60
CA PRO A 21 -10.40 -6.23 0.58
C PRO A 21 -9.04 -6.50 1.24
N THR A 22 -8.41 -7.63 0.88
CA THR A 22 -7.11 -8.04 1.42
C THR A 22 -6.13 -8.17 0.27
N VAL A 23 -5.04 -7.41 0.31
CA VAL A 23 -3.96 -7.49 -0.68
C VAL A 23 -3.07 -8.68 -0.36
N ARG A 24 -2.98 -9.64 -1.28
CA ARG A 24 -2.18 -10.85 -1.09
C ARG A 24 -0.71 -10.56 -1.37
N LEU A 25 0.15 -10.78 -0.38
CA LEU A 25 1.60 -10.61 -0.51
C LEU A 25 2.32 -11.92 -0.86
N GLY A 26 1.77 -13.06 -0.44
CA GLY A 26 2.39 -14.36 -0.69
C GLY A 26 2.01 -15.38 0.38
N SER A 27 2.99 -16.15 0.84
CA SER A 27 2.88 -17.13 1.91
C SER A 27 4.12 -17.09 2.81
N PHE A 28 3.98 -17.56 4.05
CA PHE A 28 5.16 -17.84 4.87
C PHE A 28 6.06 -18.88 4.20
N LEU A 29 7.37 -18.75 4.38
CA LEU A 29 8.34 -19.76 3.96
C LEU A 29 8.70 -20.63 5.18
N ALA A 30 8.36 -21.90 5.12
CA ALA A 30 8.73 -22.86 6.17
C ALA A 30 10.23 -23.18 6.14
N ARG A 31 10.75 -23.74 7.23
CA ARG A 31 12.20 -24.05 7.36
C ARG A 31 12.71 -25.07 6.34
N ASP A 32 11.83 -25.92 5.83
CA ASP A 32 12.10 -26.90 4.78
C ASP A 32 11.94 -26.32 3.37
N GLY A 33 11.66 -25.02 3.25
CA GLY A 33 11.44 -24.33 1.98
C GLY A 33 10.03 -24.50 1.40
N SER A 34 9.13 -25.22 2.08
CA SER A 34 7.75 -25.34 1.66
C SER A 34 6.94 -24.05 1.92
N ALA A 35 5.83 -23.89 1.21
CA ALA A 35 4.91 -22.79 1.40
C ALA A 35 4.02 -23.04 2.64
N GLY A 36 4.02 -22.08 3.55
CA GLY A 36 3.14 -22.05 4.72
C GLY A 36 1.84 -21.30 4.44
N ALA A 37 1.23 -20.77 5.50
CA ALA A 37 -0.02 -20.03 5.40
C ALA A 37 0.10 -18.79 4.50
N ALA A 38 -1.02 -18.44 3.86
CA ALA A 38 -1.14 -17.21 3.08
C ALA A 38 -0.90 -15.96 3.92
N VAL A 39 -0.23 -14.97 3.32
CA VAL A 39 0.04 -13.67 3.91
C VAL A 39 -0.61 -12.59 3.05
N GLY A 40 -1.28 -11.65 3.70
CA GLY A 40 -1.87 -10.47 3.07
C GLY A 40 -1.98 -9.30 4.03
N VAL A 41 -2.34 -8.15 3.48
CA VAL A 41 -2.57 -6.89 4.20
C VAL A 41 -4.03 -6.51 4.02
N ASP A 42 -4.72 -6.25 5.13
CA ASP A 42 -6.08 -5.71 5.12
C ASP A 42 -6.05 -4.30 4.47
N ALA A 43 -6.92 -4.04 3.51
CA ALA A 43 -7.03 -2.73 2.85
C ALA A 43 -8.22 -1.91 3.39
N ASP A 44 -9.01 -2.49 4.30
CA ASP A 44 -10.19 -1.84 4.90
C ASP A 44 -9.87 -1.09 6.19
N ARG A 45 -8.65 -1.19 6.71
CA ARG A 45 -8.19 -0.48 7.92
C ARG A 45 -6.91 0.32 7.68
N PRO A 46 -6.67 1.40 8.45
CA PRO A 46 -5.42 2.15 8.37
C PRO A 46 -4.21 1.30 8.80
N HIS A 47 -3.17 1.31 7.97
CA HIS A 47 -1.88 0.67 8.26
C HIS A 47 -0.72 1.64 8.06
N ALA A 48 0.25 1.55 8.96
CA ALA A 48 1.57 2.17 8.79
C ALA A 48 2.62 1.06 8.80
N GLY A 49 3.44 0.98 7.75
CA GLY A 49 4.43 -0.08 7.58
C GLY A 49 5.66 0.38 6.82
N VAL A 50 6.76 -0.37 6.99
CA VAL A 50 8.05 -0.10 6.34
C VAL A 50 8.62 -1.40 5.76
N VAL A 51 9.16 -1.33 4.55
CA VAL A 51 9.86 -2.45 3.90
C VAL A 51 11.35 -2.15 3.86
N PHE A 52 12.16 -2.96 4.53
CA PHE A 52 13.61 -2.84 4.58
C PHE A 52 14.30 -4.13 4.09
N GLY A 53 15.56 -4.03 3.70
CA GLY A 53 16.33 -5.15 3.16
C GLY A 53 17.52 -4.70 2.31
N LYS A 54 18.45 -5.63 2.07
CA LYS A 54 19.66 -5.37 1.25
C LYS A 54 19.29 -4.98 -0.18
N ARG A 55 20.27 -4.48 -0.94
CA ARG A 55 20.09 -4.22 -2.38
C ARG A 55 19.69 -5.52 -3.07
N GLY A 56 18.69 -5.46 -3.95
CA GLY A 56 18.25 -6.60 -4.75
C GLY A 56 17.35 -7.61 -4.04
N THR A 57 16.97 -7.41 -2.77
CA THR A 57 16.10 -8.37 -2.02
C THR A 57 14.61 -8.15 -2.26
N GLY A 58 14.21 -7.54 -3.37
CA GLY A 58 12.80 -7.43 -3.75
C GLY A 58 11.98 -6.33 -3.06
N LYS A 59 12.57 -5.32 -2.39
CA LYS A 59 11.80 -4.23 -1.76
C LYS A 59 10.80 -3.55 -2.71
N SER A 60 11.28 -3.09 -3.87
CA SER A 60 10.42 -2.48 -4.90
C SER A 60 9.42 -3.47 -5.47
N TYR A 61 9.80 -4.75 -5.61
CA TYR A 61 8.88 -5.81 -6.03
C TYR A 61 7.72 -5.96 -5.05
N THR A 62 8.00 -6.07 -3.74
CA THR A 62 6.97 -6.17 -2.69
C THR A 62 6.05 -4.94 -2.67
N LEU A 63 6.60 -3.74 -2.81
CA LEU A 63 5.78 -2.52 -2.90
C LEU A 63 4.95 -2.47 -4.19
N GLY A 64 5.45 -3.04 -5.28
CA GLY A 64 4.70 -3.19 -6.54
C GLY A 64 3.50 -4.11 -6.39
N VAL A 65 3.69 -5.30 -5.80
CA VAL A 65 2.60 -6.24 -5.48
C VAL A 65 1.54 -5.59 -4.61
N LEU A 66 1.96 -4.80 -3.60
CA LEU A 66 1.03 -4.07 -2.76
C LEU A 66 0.26 -3.01 -3.57
N ALA A 67 0.94 -2.24 -4.42
CA ALA A 67 0.31 -1.21 -5.24
C ALA A 67 -0.68 -1.78 -6.26
N GLU A 68 -0.34 -2.90 -6.91
CA GLU A 68 -1.22 -3.63 -7.82
C GLU A 68 -2.45 -4.16 -7.09
N GLY A 69 -2.27 -4.84 -5.96
CA GLY A 69 -3.40 -5.35 -5.19
C GLY A 69 -4.29 -4.25 -4.60
N LEU A 70 -3.74 -3.09 -4.25
CA LEU A 70 -4.52 -1.92 -3.83
C LEU A 70 -5.27 -1.27 -5.00
N ALA A 71 -4.75 -1.35 -6.23
CA ALA A 71 -5.44 -0.84 -7.41
C ALA A 71 -6.68 -1.69 -7.75
N ASP A 72 -6.63 -3.00 -7.47
CA ASP A 72 -7.74 -3.93 -7.64
C ASP A 72 -8.77 -3.87 -6.48
N ALA A 73 -8.41 -3.27 -5.34
CA ALA A 73 -9.26 -3.20 -4.16
C ALA A 73 -10.38 -2.15 -4.32
N SER A 74 -11.63 -2.60 -4.29
CA SER A 74 -12.78 -1.69 -4.33
C SER A 74 -12.82 -0.75 -3.13
N GLY A 75 -13.10 0.53 -3.36
CA GLY A 75 -13.23 1.53 -2.30
C GLY A 75 -11.92 2.17 -1.86
N VAL A 76 -10.79 1.79 -2.46
CA VAL A 76 -9.47 2.40 -2.20
C VAL A 76 -8.93 3.07 -3.47
N SER A 77 -8.26 4.21 -3.31
CA SER A 77 -7.55 4.90 -4.38
C SER A 77 -6.07 5.03 -4.00
N PRO A 78 -5.19 4.10 -4.42
CA PRO A 78 -3.78 4.15 -4.04
C PRO A 78 -3.03 5.32 -4.67
N VAL A 79 -2.10 5.89 -3.92
CA VAL A 79 -1.14 6.90 -4.40
C VAL A 79 0.27 6.39 -4.17
N VAL A 80 1.05 6.32 -5.23
CA VAL A 80 2.46 5.88 -5.17
C VAL A 80 3.35 7.09 -5.45
N VAL A 81 4.22 7.40 -4.48
CA VAL A 81 5.29 8.38 -4.66
C VAL A 81 6.55 7.63 -5.04
N ASP A 82 6.94 7.76 -6.31
CA ASP A 82 8.06 7.03 -6.89
C ASP A 82 9.20 7.97 -7.30
N PRO A 83 10.12 8.30 -6.38
CA PRO A 83 11.25 9.18 -6.71
C PRO A 83 12.26 8.52 -7.65
N MET A 84 12.24 7.19 -7.80
CA MET A 84 13.23 6.43 -8.57
C MET A 84 12.71 5.98 -9.95
N GLY A 85 11.43 6.20 -10.25
CA GLY A 85 10.81 5.84 -11.53
C GLY A 85 10.69 4.33 -11.77
N VAL A 86 10.68 3.51 -10.71
CA VAL A 86 10.63 2.04 -10.81
C VAL A 86 9.22 1.48 -11.06
N PHE A 87 8.17 2.28 -10.86
CA PHE A 87 6.76 1.85 -10.88
C PHE A 87 5.99 2.29 -12.13
N GLU A 88 6.67 2.63 -13.23
CA GLU A 88 6.01 3.00 -14.50
C GLU A 88 4.99 1.94 -14.97
N GLY A 89 5.29 0.65 -14.70
CA GLY A 89 4.42 -0.47 -15.04
C GLY A 89 3.01 -0.41 -14.43
N LEU A 90 2.81 0.32 -13.32
CA LEU A 90 1.48 0.50 -12.71
C LEU A 90 0.47 1.19 -13.63
N ARG A 91 0.93 1.83 -14.72
CA ARG A 91 0.06 2.34 -15.78
C ARG A 91 -0.80 1.24 -16.41
N ALA A 92 -0.27 0.01 -16.52
CA ALA A 92 -1.02 -1.12 -17.05
C ALA A 92 -2.18 -1.53 -16.15
N ALA A 93 -2.09 -1.25 -14.84
CA ALA A 93 -3.16 -1.42 -13.85
C ALA A 93 -4.12 -0.21 -13.78
N GLY A 94 -4.12 0.67 -14.80
CA GLY A 94 -4.97 1.86 -14.83
C GLY A 94 -4.40 3.07 -14.06
N GLY A 95 -3.17 2.98 -13.57
CA GLY A 95 -2.49 4.06 -12.86
C GLY A 95 -2.27 5.30 -13.74
N ARG A 96 -2.55 6.48 -13.19
CA ARG A 96 -2.26 7.77 -13.83
C ARG A 96 -1.00 8.39 -13.23
N THR A 97 0.01 8.61 -14.06
CA THR A 97 1.22 9.31 -13.63
C THR A 97 1.00 10.81 -13.60
N VAL A 98 1.36 11.43 -12.47
CA VAL A 98 1.51 12.88 -12.34
C VAL A 98 2.96 13.14 -11.96
N ALA A 99 3.63 14.05 -12.68
CA ALA A 99 5.02 14.42 -12.43
C ALA A 99 5.07 15.87 -11.91
N PRO A 100 4.68 16.11 -10.63
CA PRO A 100 4.75 17.44 -10.07
C PRO A 100 6.23 17.83 -9.91
N SER A 101 6.56 19.06 -10.27
CA SER A 101 7.86 19.65 -9.95
C SER A 101 7.66 20.84 -9.03
N ILE A 102 8.51 20.93 -8.00
CA ILE A 102 8.53 22.04 -7.07
C ILE A 102 9.96 22.50 -6.87
N ARG A 103 10.18 23.82 -6.76
CA ARG A 103 11.49 24.34 -6.38
C ARG A 103 11.74 23.95 -4.92
N PRO A 104 12.94 23.48 -4.54
CA PRO A 104 13.24 23.14 -3.15
C PRO A 104 12.95 24.29 -2.16
N SER A 105 13.09 25.54 -2.61
CA SER A 105 12.81 26.75 -1.82
C SER A 105 11.35 27.21 -1.83
N ALA A 106 10.45 26.54 -2.55
CA ALA A 106 9.05 26.97 -2.66
C ALA A 106 8.22 26.66 -1.42
N ILE A 107 8.66 25.72 -0.57
CA ILE A 107 8.01 25.42 0.72
C ILE A 107 8.99 25.82 1.83
N PRO A 108 8.68 26.86 2.64
CA PRO A 108 9.52 27.21 3.78
C PRO A 108 9.55 26.07 4.79
N ALA A 109 10.68 25.90 5.49
CA ALA A 109 10.85 24.82 6.47
C ALA A 109 9.75 24.82 7.56
N SER A 110 9.21 26.00 7.90
CA SER A 110 8.12 26.16 8.86
C SER A 110 6.77 25.59 8.40
N ALA A 111 6.64 25.19 7.14
CA ALA A 111 5.44 24.59 6.57
C ALA A 111 5.60 23.08 6.31
N TRP A 112 6.71 22.48 6.74
CA TRP A 112 6.87 21.03 6.69
C TRP A 112 6.00 20.39 7.78
N PRO A 113 5.38 19.23 7.53
CA PRO A 113 4.64 18.51 8.58
C PRO A 113 5.57 18.21 9.77
N ASP A 114 5.05 18.39 10.99
CA ASP A 114 5.69 17.97 12.25
C ASP A 114 5.85 16.45 12.35
#